data_AF-A0A942U2U4-F1
#
_entry.id   AF-A0A942U2U4-F1
#
_cell.length_a   1.000
_cell.length_b   1.000
_cell.length_c   1.000
_cell.angle_alpha   90.00
_cell.angle_beta   90.00
_cell.angle_gamma   90.00
#
_symmetry.space_group_name_H-M   'P 1'
#
loop_
_entity.id
_entity.type
_entity.pdbx_description
1 polymer ?
#
loop_
_entity_poly.entity_id
_entity_poly.type
_entity_poly.pdbx_seq_one_letter_code
_entity_poly.pdbx_strand_id
1 'polypeptide(L)'
;MSERELTREKAFANLQRSLEQRRKRGYPAEVQELLQKVELQQQSAQCDPILFDCCTVTLSPQSIFRFPQGLVNIGADFFFLDCCVTPVTVDAATPCGTISNAATVNEVKAIGHINYVASFTIPTYYNNGEGNCNRLVNQTFSCTGTLNVNNVLCYSPLDEPNPCPDFCNGNAQAFAYIADIDTCNASKAIVTIGVIVILPDCAS
;
A
#
# COMPACT_ATOMS: atom_id res chain seq x y z
N MET A 1 16.97 -13.04 -9.71
CA MET A 1 16.23 -11.94 -9.09
C MET A 1 15.55 -11.14 -10.18
N SER A 2 14.22 -11.07 -10.16
CA SER A 2 13.44 -10.26 -11.11
C SER A 2 13.42 -8.78 -10.69
N GLU A 3 13.23 -7.85 -11.62
CA GLU A 3 13.08 -6.41 -11.31
C GLU A 3 11.94 -6.12 -10.32
N ARG A 4 10.92 -6.99 -10.26
CA ARG A 4 9.82 -6.91 -9.29
C ARG A 4 10.31 -7.16 -7.86
N GLU A 5 11.16 -8.16 -7.65
CA GLU A 5 11.74 -8.46 -6.33
C GLU A 5 12.62 -7.31 -5.82
N LEU A 6 13.42 -6.71 -6.71
CA LEU A 6 14.30 -5.58 -6.38
C LEU A 6 13.51 -4.29 -6.04
N THR A 7 12.39 -4.06 -6.72
CA THR A 7 11.49 -2.92 -6.46
C THR A 7 10.73 -3.11 -5.15
N ARG A 8 10.30 -4.35 -4.88
CA ARG A 8 9.65 -4.78 -3.64
C ARG A 8 10.55 -4.57 -2.42
N GLU A 9 11.78 -5.08 -2.46
CA GLU A 9 12.75 -4.92 -1.36
C GLU A 9 13.03 -3.44 -1.05
N LYS A 10 13.15 -2.60 -2.07
CA LYS A 10 13.35 -1.15 -1.88
C LYS A 10 12.12 -0.47 -1.27
N ALA A 11 10.91 -0.81 -1.73
CA ALA A 11 9.67 -0.28 -1.18
C ALA A 11 9.50 -0.67 0.30
N PHE A 12 9.76 -1.93 0.65
CA PHE A 12 9.72 -2.41 2.03
C PHE A 12 10.79 -1.78 2.91
N ALA A 13 12.03 -1.66 2.43
CA ALA A 13 13.10 -1.01 3.19
C ALA A 13 12.77 0.46 3.48
N ASN A 14 12.15 1.16 2.53
CA ASN A 14 11.71 2.55 2.72
C ASN A 14 10.52 2.66 3.69
N LEU A 15 9.57 1.72 3.62
CA LEU A 15 8.46 1.62 4.57
C LEU A 15 8.97 1.35 5.99
N GLN A 16 9.82 0.34 6.19
CA GLN A 16 10.41 0.00 7.49
C GLN A 16 11.17 1.19 8.08
N ARG A 17 11.99 1.87 7.28
CA ARG A 17 12.73 3.07 7.73
C ARG A 17 11.78 4.19 8.17
N SER A 18 10.67 4.39 7.44
CA SER A 18 9.66 5.41 7.77
C SER A 18 8.89 5.07 9.05
N LEU A 19 8.57 3.79 9.25
CA LEU A 19 7.92 3.26 10.43
C LEU A 19 8.83 3.36 11.67
N GLU A 20 10.12 3.01 11.55
CA GLU A 20 11.11 3.14 12.64
C GLU A 20 11.32 4.59 13.08
N GLN A 21 11.35 5.54 12.14
CA GLN A 21 11.43 6.97 12.45
C GLN A 21 10.19 7.45 13.23
N ARG A 22 9.01 6.89 12.94
CA ARG A 22 7.77 7.13 13.70
C ARG A 22 7.77 6.49 15.08
N ARG A 23 8.31 5.27 15.22
CA ARG A 23 8.49 4.61 16.53
C ARG A 23 9.30 5.49 17.49
N LYS A 24 10.37 6.12 16.98
CA LYS A 24 11.21 7.06 17.74
C LYS A 24 10.49 8.38 18.11
N ARG A 25 9.32 8.67 17.55
CA ARG A 25 8.56 9.92 17.74
C ARG A 25 7.26 9.75 18.53
N GLY A 26 7.00 8.58 19.12
CA GLY A 26 5.96 8.41 20.13
C GLY A 26 4.65 7.75 19.69
N TYR A 27 4.61 7.08 18.52
CA TYR A 27 3.44 6.30 18.06
C TYR A 27 3.78 4.80 17.93
N PRO A 28 4.08 4.09 19.04
CA PRO A 28 4.65 2.74 18.97
C PRO A 28 3.65 1.64 18.57
N ALA A 29 2.37 1.71 18.98
CA ALA A 29 1.44 0.60 18.84
C ALA A 29 0.96 0.35 17.39
N GLU A 30 0.44 1.39 16.70
CA GLU A 30 0.01 1.29 15.29
C GLU A 30 1.17 0.95 14.36
N VAL A 31 2.35 1.49 14.64
CA VAL A 31 3.58 1.24 13.88
C VAL A 31 4.06 -0.20 14.10
N GLN A 32 3.96 -0.72 15.33
CA GLN A 32 4.36 -2.08 15.65
C GLN A 32 3.38 -3.11 15.07
N GLU A 33 2.08 -2.81 15.03
CA GLU A 33 1.08 -3.65 14.35
C GLU A 33 1.32 -3.69 12.83
N LEU A 34 1.60 -2.53 12.20
CA LEU A 34 1.91 -2.47 10.77
C LEU A 34 3.22 -3.20 10.43
N LEU A 35 4.26 -3.02 11.25
CA LEU A 35 5.53 -3.71 11.10
C LEU A 35 5.37 -5.22 11.30
N GLN A 36 4.59 -5.67 12.29
CA GLN A 36 4.31 -7.09 12.49
C GLN A 36 3.54 -7.70 11.32
N LYS A 37 2.52 -7.03 10.78
CA LYS A 37 1.79 -7.51 9.61
C LYS A 37 2.69 -7.62 8.38
N VAL A 38 3.55 -6.61 8.17
CA VAL A 38 4.54 -6.60 7.09
C VAL A 38 5.60 -7.70 7.26
N GLU A 39 6.13 -7.90 8.47
CA GLU A 39 7.14 -8.93 8.76
C GLU A 39 6.57 -10.36 8.70
N LEU A 40 5.33 -10.57 9.17
CA LEU A 40 4.65 -11.87 9.09
C LEU A 40 4.40 -12.28 7.64
N GLN A 41 3.95 -11.34 6.80
CA GLN A 41 3.73 -11.58 5.36
C GLN A 41 5.04 -11.67 4.56
N GLN A 42 6.17 -11.17 5.06
CA GLN A 42 7.50 -11.43 4.48
C GLN A 42 8.00 -12.86 4.74
N GLN A 43 7.56 -13.48 5.84
CA GLN A 43 8.00 -14.82 6.25
C GLN A 43 7.13 -15.95 5.67
N SER A 44 5.92 -15.63 5.22
CA SER A 44 4.96 -16.59 4.69
C SER A 44 4.67 -16.38 3.20
N ALA A 45 5.23 -17.30 2.41
CA ALA A 45 4.61 -17.93 1.25
C ALA A 45 4.72 -17.31 -0.16
N GLN A 46 4.54 -18.20 -1.12
CA GLN A 46 4.55 -18.09 -2.58
C GLN A 46 3.54 -17.07 -3.18
N CYS A 47 2.87 -16.26 -2.36
CA CYS A 47 1.82 -15.33 -2.78
C CYS A 47 2.02 -13.99 -2.05
N ASP A 48 2.08 -12.87 -2.80
CA ASP A 48 2.28 -11.53 -2.24
C ASP A 48 0.93 -10.79 -2.10
N PRO A 49 0.36 -10.67 -0.88
CA PRO A 49 -0.89 -9.95 -0.65
C PRO A 49 -0.69 -8.42 -0.55
N ILE A 50 0.54 -7.92 -0.58
CA ILE A 50 0.83 -6.49 -0.40
C ILE A 50 1.04 -5.83 -1.76
N LEU A 51 0.25 -4.79 -2.03
CA LEU A 51 0.36 -3.93 -3.20
C LEU A 51 0.92 -2.57 -2.80
N PHE A 52 1.69 -1.97 -3.72
CA PHE A 52 2.30 -0.66 -3.53
C PHE A 52 1.92 0.27 -4.68
N ASP A 53 1.61 1.52 -4.32
CA ASP A 53 1.54 2.62 -5.27
C ASP A 53 2.21 3.87 -4.68
N CYS A 54 2.42 4.88 -5.51
CA CYS A 54 2.77 6.20 -5.04
C CYS A 54 2.13 7.29 -5.88
N CYS A 55 1.89 8.41 -5.24
CA CYS A 55 1.42 9.62 -5.90
C CYS A 55 2.27 10.80 -5.42
N THR A 56 2.21 11.91 -6.15
CA THR A 56 2.98 13.11 -5.78
C THR A 56 2.09 14.34 -5.70
N VAL A 57 2.44 15.24 -4.79
CA VAL A 57 1.84 16.57 -4.66
C VAL A 57 2.94 17.60 -4.78
N THR A 58 2.77 18.57 -5.68
CA THR A 58 3.68 19.71 -5.77
C THR A 58 3.23 20.81 -4.83
N LEU A 59 4.15 21.28 -3.99
CA LEU A 59 3.92 22.35 -3.03
C LEU A 59 4.86 23.53 -3.30
N SER A 60 4.47 24.72 -2.85
CA SER A 60 5.31 25.93 -2.86
C SER A 60 5.93 26.14 -1.48
N PRO A 61 7.22 25.81 -1.25
CA PRO A 61 7.85 25.79 0.07
C PRO A 61 7.75 27.12 0.82
N GLN A 62 7.81 28.24 0.10
CA GLN A 62 7.71 29.59 0.68
C GLN A 62 6.38 29.86 1.38
N SER A 63 5.32 29.16 0.97
CA SER A 63 3.99 29.28 1.57
C SER A 63 3.77 28.23 2.67
N ILE A 64 4.73 27.35 2.94
CA ILE A 64 4.58 26.24 3.90
C ILE A 64 5.26 26.61 5.22
N PHE A 65 4.51 26.58 6.32
CA PHE A 65 5.07 26.77 7.65
C PHE A 65 5.80 25.50 8.13
N ARG A 66 5.22 24.33 7.83
CA ARG A 66 5.77 23.03 8.22
C ARG A 66 5.39 21.95 7.20
N PHE A 67 6.38 21.19 6.75
CA PHE A 67 6.18 20.04 5.87
C PHE A 67 5.45 18.87 6.56
N PRO A 68 4.62 18.11 5.82
CA PRO A 68 3.93 16.93 6.35
C PRO A 68 4.91 15.79 6.60
N GLN A 69 4.63 14.92 7.57
CA GLN A 69 5.48 13.74 7.86
C GLN A 69 4.62 12.58 8.40
N GLY A 70 4.99 11.34 8.04
CA GLY A 70 4.35 10.13 8.55
C GLY A 70 3.08 9.71 7.80
N LEU A 71 2.24 8.87 8.43
CA LEU A 71 0.92 8.49 7.90
C LEU A 71 0.05 9.71 7.63
N VAL A 72 -0.70 9.61 6.53
CA VAL A 72 -1.68 10.58 6.08
C VAL A 72 -3.03 9.89 5.92
N ASN A 73 -4.09 10.68 5.77
CA ASN A 73 -5.41 10.12 5.59
C ASN A 73 -5.50 9.45 4.22
N ILE A 74 -6.13 8.28 4.16
CA ILE A 74 -6.46 7.59 2.92
C ILE A 74 -7.93 7.17 2.94
N GLY A 75 -8.65 7.52 1.88
CA GLY A 75 -9.89 6.85 1.52
C GLY A 75 -9.58 5.89 0.38
N ALA A 76 -9.94 4.62 0.53
CA ALA A 76 -9.80 3.61 -0.52
C ALA A 76 -11.17 2.98 -0.78
N ASP A 77 -11.48 2.79 -2.05
CA ASP A 77 -12.69 2.12 -2.51
C ASP A 77 -12.31 0.72 -3.02
N PHE A 78 -12.68 -0.29 -2.25
CA PHE A 78 -12.46 -1.70 -2.53
C PHE A 78 -13.65 -2.35 -3.25
N PHE A 79 -14.71 -1.60 -3.56
CA PHE A 79 -15.94 -2.14 -4.15
C PHE A 79 -15.69 -2.88 -5.47
N PHE A 80 -14.68 -2.47 -6.24
CA PHE A 80 -14.32 -3.08 -7.52
C PHE A 80 -13.29 -4.21 -7.40
N LEU A 81 -13.03 -4.71 -6.19
CA LEU A 81 -12.25 -5.93 -5.97
C LEU A 81 -13.17 -7.14 -5.88
N ASP A 82 -12.93 -8.10 -6.76
CA ASP A 82 -13.61 -9.38 -6.76
C ASP A 82 -12.63 -10.50 -6.43
N CYS A 83 -13.12 -11.51 -5.72
CA CYS A 83 -12.43 -12.78 -5.59
C CYS A 83 -12.86 -13.71 -6.73
N CYS A 84 -11.89 -14.22 -7.50
CA CYS A 84 -12.13 -15.28 -8.49
C CYS A 84 -11.33 -16.53 -8.16
N VAL A 85 -11.93 -17.69 -8.42
CA VAL A 85 -11.29 -18.99 -8.28
C VAL A 85 -11.12 -19.60 -9.65
N THR A 86 -9.89 -19.96 -10.00
CA THR A 86 -9.56 -20.59 -11.29
C THR A 86 -8.76 -21.86 -11.07
N PRO A 87 -9.18 -23.02 -11.63
CA PRO A 87 -8.40 -24.24 -11.53
C PRO A 87 -7.12 -24.12 -12.36
N VAL A 88 -5.98 -24.44 -11.76
CA VAL A 88 -4.65 -24.40 -12.40
C VAL A 88 -3.90 -25.69 -12.11
N THR A 89 -3.05 -26.10 -13.06
CA THR A 89 -2.13 -27.22 -12.85
C THR A 89 -0.84 -26.73 -12.22
N VAL A 90 -0.42 -27.37 -11.15
CA VAL A 90 0.81 -27.07 -10.42
C VAL A 90 1.74 -28.29 -10.40
N ASP A 91 3.03 -28.01 -10.24
CA ASP A 91 4.05 -29.02 -10.10
C ASP A 91 3.96 -29.66 -8.70
N ALA A 92 4.12 -30.98 -8.63
CA ALA A 92 4.15 -31.70 -7.35
C ALA A 92 5.60 -31.99 -6.94
N ALA A 93 5.99 -31.54 -5.75
CA ALA A 93 7.23 -31.96 -5.13
C ALA A 93 7.08 -33.37 -4.55
N THR A 94 7.87 -34.32 -5.04
CA THR A 94 7.90 -35.70 -4.53
C THR A 94 9.29 -36.03 -3.97
N PRO A 95 9.44 -37.08 -3.14
CA PRO A 95 10.75 -37.55 -2.70
C PRO A 95 11.71 -37.93 -3.85
N CYS A 96 11.18 -38.19 -5.05
CA CYS A 96 11.94 -38.56 -6.24
C CYS A 96 12.25 -37.37 -7.17
N GLY A 97 11.82 -36.16 -6.82
CA GLY A 97 11.96 -34.95 -7.64
C GLY A 97 10.61 -34.26 -7.91
N THR A 98 10.66 -33.17 -8.67
CA THR A 98 9.46 -32.41 -9.06
C THR A 98 8.81 -33.04 -10.29
N ILE A 99 7.52 -33.38 -10.19
CA ILE A 99 6.73 -33.83 -11.34
C ILE A 99 5.92 -32.63 -11.84
N SER A 100 6.17 -32.21 -13.07
CA SER A 100 5.49 -31.04 -13.63
C SER A 100 4.03 -31.33 -13.96
N ASN A 101 3.14 -30.35 -13.72
CA ASN A 101 1.69 -30.43 -13.95
C ASN A 101 1.02 -31.67 -13.33
N ALA A 102 1.49 -32.09 -12.16
CA ALA A 102 1.07 -33.34 -11.53
C ALA A 102 -0.22 -33.22 -10.70
N ALA A 103 -0.60 -32.01 -10.29
CA ALA A 103 -1.80 -31.76 -9.51
C ALA A 103 -2.59 -30.57 -10.06
N THR A 104 -3.91 -30.62 -9.94
CA THR A 104 -4.80 -29.49 -10.22
C THR A 104 -5.31 -28.94 -8.90
N VAL A 105 -5.13 -27.63 -8.69
CA VAL A 105 -5.56 -26.90 -7.50
C VAL A 105 -6.37 -25.67 -7.92
N ASN A 106 -7.15 -25.12 -7.01
CA ASN A 106 -7.86 -23.86 -7.19
C ASN A 106 -6.92 -22.68 -6.85
N GLU A 107 -6.63 -21.83 -7.82
CA GLU A 107 -5.97 -20.55 -7.60
C GLU A 107 -7.02 -19.50 -7.21
N VAL A 108 -6.93 -18.98 -5.98
CA VAL A 108 -7.79 -17.89 -5.50
C VAL A 108 -7.09 -16.57 -5.75
N LYS A 109 -7.74 -15.66 -6.47
CA LYS A 109 -7.17 -14.37 -6.86
C LYS A 109 -8.05 -13.22 -6.47
N ALA A 110 -7.42 -12.12 -6.06
CA ALA A 110 -8.03 -10.81 -6.09
C ALA A 110 -7.83 -10.22 -7.49
N ILE A 111 -8.93 -9.83 -8.13
CA ILE A 111 -8.93 -9.17 -9.43
C ILE A 111 -9.76 -7.90 -9.39
N GLY A 112 -9.37 -6.90 -10.19
CA GLY A 112 -10.13 -5.65 -10.33
C GLY A 112 -9.25 -4.44 -10.10
N HIS A 113 -9.80 -3.40 -9.45
CA HIS A 113 -9.04 -2.19 -9.17
C HIS A 113 -9.44 -1.53 -7.85
N ILE A 114 -8.56 -0.71 -7.31
CA ILE A 114 -8.75 0.04 -6.07
C ILE A 114 -8.50 1.50 -6.37
N ASN A 115 -9.53 2.31 -6.21
CA ASN A 115 -9.40 3.76 -6.29
C ASN A 115 -9.08 4.30 -4.91
N TYR A 116 -8.13 5.23 -4.82
CA TYR A 116 -7.78 5.85 -3.55
C TYR A 116 -7.62 7.36 -3.66
N VAL A 117 -7.83 8.02 -2.53
CA VAL A 117 -7.55 9.43 -2.29
C VAL A 117 -6.70 9.52 -1.04
N ALA A 118 -5.42 9.89 -1.19
CA ALA A 118 -4.55 10.17 -0.06
C ALA A 118 -4.50 11.68 0.17
N SER A 119 -4.68 12.11 1.42
CA SER A 119 -4.75 13.53 1.78
C SER A 119 -4.05 13.85 3.09
N PHE A 120 -3.46 15.03 3.14
CA PHE A 120 -2.82 15.57 4.33
C PHE A 120 -3.13 17.06 4.47
N THR A 121 -3.14 17.55 5.70
CA THR A 121 -3.36 18.97 6.00
C THR A 121 -2.09 19.56 6.58
N ILE A 122 -1.63 20.68 6.02
CA ILE A 122 -0.48 21.42 6.54
C ILE A 122 -0.83 22.89 6.79
N PRO A 123 -0.20 23.53 7.79
CA PRO A 123 -0.30 24.96 7.98
C PRO A 123 0.49 25.70 6.88
N THR A 124 -0.18 26.60 6.18
CA THR A 124 0.40 27.46 5.15
C THR A 124 0.21 28.93 5.48
N TYR A 125 1.10 29.77 4.97
CA TYR A 125 0.92 31.22 4.98
C TYR A 125 -0.12 31.60 3.92
N TYR A 126 -1.23 32.15 4.39
CA TYR A 126 -2.32 32.59 3.53
C TYR A 126 -2.03 34.00 3.01
N ASN A 127 -1.91 34.15 1.69
CA ASN A 127 -1.76 35.45 1.04
C ASN A 127 -2.89 35.64 0.02
N ASN A 128 -4.01 36.23 0.46
CA ASN A 128 -5.11 36.66 -0.42
C ASN A 128 -4.98 38.12 -0.87
N GLY A 129 -3.83 38.77 -0.63
CA GLY A 129 -3.64 40.19 -0.90
C GLY A 129 -4.24 41.15 0.14
N GLU A 130 -4.96 40.67 1.16
CA GLU A 130 -5.47 41.49 2.28
C GLU A 130 -4.58 41.35 3.52
N GLY A 131 -3.56 42.22 3.60
CA GLY A 131 -3.07 42.81 4.86
C GLY A 131 -2.41 41.93 5.93
N ASN A 132 -2.34 40.60 5.82
CA ASN A 132 -1.70 39.75 6.84
C ASN A 132 -1.03 38.49 6.26
N CYS A 133 0.11 38.69 5.59
CA CYS A 133 0.96 37.61 5.04
C CYS A 133 1.47 36.60 6.08
N ASN A 134 1.34 36.90 7.38
CA ASN A 134 1.76 36.04 8.49
C ASN A 134 0.62 35.15 9.02
N ARG A 135 -0.59 35.23 8.45
CA ARG A 135 -1.73 34.41 8.90
C ARG A 135 -1.52 32.97 8.46
N LEU A 136 -1.48 32.06 9.44
CA LEU A 136 -1.47 30.62 9.20
C LEU A 136 -2.89 30.11 8.94
N VAL A 137 -3.05 29.35 7.86
CA VAL A 137 -4.29 28.64 7.52
C VAL A 137 -3.94 27.20 7.21
N ASN A 138 -4.74 26.27 7.74
CA ASN A 138 -4.60 24.86 7.41
C ASN A 138 -5.16 24.61 6.01
N GLN A 139 -4.32 24.13 5.11
CA GLN A 139 -4.71 23.74 3.76
C GLN A 139 -4.56 22.24 3.58
N THR A 140 -5.60 21.63 3.01
CA THR A 140 -5.61 20.21 2.67
C THR A 140 -5.11 20.03 1.25
N PHE A 141 -4.16 19.10 1.10
CA PHE A 141 -3.67 18.64 -0.18
C PHE A 141 -4.07 17.18 -0.34
N SER A 142 -4.39 16.80 -1.56
CA SER A 142 -4.77 15.43 -1.89
C SER A 142 -4.16 15.00 -3.22
N CYS A 143 -3.87 13.72 -3.32
CA CYS A 143 -3.62 13.04 -4.57
C CYS A 143 -4.62 11.89 -4.72
N THR A 144 -4.83 11.43 -5.94
CA THR A 144 -5.67 10.29 -6.25
C THR A 144 -4.91 9.31 -7.12
N GLY A 145 -5.26 8.03 -7.04
CA GLY A 145 -4.72 7.01 -7.92
C GLY A 145 -5.62 5.81 -8.02
N THR A 146 -5.24 4.91 -8.93
CA THR A 146 -5.94 3.65 -9.19
C THR A 146 -4.92 2.53 -9.29
N LEU A 147 -5.05 1.55 -8.40
CA LEU A 147 -4.28 0.32 -8.39
C LEU A 147 -5.03 -0.77 -9.13
N ASN A 148 -4.45 -1.33 -10.19
CA ASN A 148 -4.98 -2.53 -10.83
C ASN A 148 -4.49 -3.77 -10.08
N VAL A 149 -5.42 -4.66 -9.73
CA VAL A 149 -5.15 -5.85 -8.92
C VAL A 149 -5.35 -7.09 -9.76
N ASN A 150 -4.35 -7.97 -9.74
CA ASN A 150 -4.40 -9.31 -10.30
C ASN A 150 -3.39 -10.17 -9.54
N ASN A 151 -3.71 -10.44 -8.28
CA ASN A 151 -2.82 -11.10 -7.34
C ASN A 151 -3.42 -12.43 -6.89
N VAL A 152 -2.58 -13.47 -6.90
CA VAL A 152 -2.91 -14.75 -6.28
C VAL A 152 -2.80 -14.58 -4.78
N LEU A 153 -3.86 -14.94 -4.06
CA LEU A 153 -3.93 -14.89 -2.61
C LEU A 153 -3.46 -16.23 -2.02
N CYS A 154 -3.93 -17.34 -2.59
CA CYS A 154 -3.60 -18.68 -2.13
C CYS A 154 -3.94 -19.75 -3.18
N TYR A 155 -3.51 -20.98 -2.89
CA TYR A 155 -3.95 -22.19 -3.56
C TYR A 155 -4.81 -23.01 -2.60
N SER A 156 -6.00 -23.42 -3.04
CA SER A 156 -6.90 -24.31 -2.30
C SER A 156 -7.09 -25.64 -3.04
N PRO A 157 -7.39 -26.74 -2.32
CA PRO A 157 -7.89 -27.97 -2.92
C PRO A 157 -9.14 -27.75 -3.77
N LEU A 158 -9.39 -28.67 -4.72
CA LEU A 158 -10.58 -28.60 -5.60
C LEU A 158 -11.90 -28.85 -4.86
N ASP A 159 -11.83 -29.53 -3.72
CA ASP A 159 -12.95 -29.94 -2.89
C ASP A 159 -13.28 -28.95 -1.75
N GLU A 160 -12.44 -27.93 -1.54
CA GLU A 160 -12.74 -26.88 -0.57
C GLU A 160 -13.83 -25.93 -1.09
N PRO A 161 -14.77 -25.51 -0.22
CA PRO A 161 -15.79 -24.54 -0.59
C PRO A 161 -15.12 -23.21 -0.93
N ASN A 162 -15.46 -22.66 -2.11
CA ASN A 162 -14.93 -21.38 -2.56
C ASN A 162 -15.13 -20.29 -1.49
N PRO A 163 -14.12 -19.44 -1.24
CA PRO A 163 -14.29 -18.28 -0.38
C PRO A 163 -15.41 -17.39 -0.93
N CYS A 164 -16.11 -16.69 -0.02
CA CYS A 164 -17.21 -15.79 -0.39
C CYS A 164 -16.75 -14.81 -1.49
N PRO A 165 -17.56 -14.54 -2.54
CA PRO A 165 -17.20 -13.60 -3.60
C PRO A 165 -16.75 -12.22 -3.08
N ASP A 166 -17.34 -11.79 -1.96
CA ASP A 166 -17.06 -10.50 -1.31
C ASP A 166 -15.82 -10.52 -0.39
N PHE A 167 -15.14 -11.64 -0.24
CA PHE A 167 -14.00 -11.76 0.69
C PHE A 167 -12.88 -10.75 0.38
N CYS A 168 -12.61 -10.53 -0.90
CA CYS A 168 -11.57 -9.63 -1.39
C CYS A 168 -11.87 -8.16 -1.07
N ASN A 169 -13.15 -7.75 -1.10
CA ASN A 169 -13.54 -6.37 -0.82
C ASN A 169 -13.66 -6.07 0.68
N GLY A 170 -14.16 -7.03 1.47
CA GLY A 170 -14.53 -6.79 2.87
C GLY A 170 -13.35 -6.72 3.84
N ASN A 171 -12.24 -7.36 3.49
CA ASN A 171 -11.09 -7.55 4.38
C ASN A 171 -9.80 -6.86 3.91
N ALA A 172 -9.82 -6.17 2.77
CA ALA A 172 -8.69 -5.39 2.30
C ALA A 172 -8.48 -4.12 3.15
N GLN A 173 -7.21 -3.70 3.31
CA GLN A 173 -6.84 -2.52 4.09
C GLN A 173 -5.90 -1.63 3.27
N ALA A 174 -5.99 -0.31 3.44
CA ALA A 174 -5.11 0.65 2.77
C ALA A 174 -4.48 1.63 3.77
N PHE A 175 -3.22 1.99 3.51
CA PHE A 175 -2.44 2.92 4.30
C PHE A 175 -1.71 3.89 3.38
N ALA A 176 -1.57 5.15 3.80
CA ALA A 176 -0.78 6.14 3.08
C ALA A 176 0.19 6.85 4.01
N TYR A 177 1.36 7.23 3.50
CA TYR A 177 2.39 7.95 4.27
C TYR A 177 3.22 8.88 3.39
N ILE A 178 3.78 9.92 3.98
CA ILE A 178 4.81 10.74 3.34
C ILE A 178 6.08 9.90 3.21
N ALA A 179 6.41 9.49 1.99
CA ALA A 179 7.56 8.66 1.67
C ALA A 179 8.82 9.50 1.47
N ASP A 180 8.69 10.63 0.79
CA ASP A 180 9.80 11.53 0.52
C ASP A 180 9.33 12.97 0.25
N ILE A 181 10.23 13.94 0.41
CA ILE A 181 10.03 15.33 0.05
C ILE A 181 11.28 15.82 -0.69
N ASP A 182 11.17 15.96 -2.01
CA ASP A 182 12.24 16.50 -2.84
C ASP A 182 12.04 18.02 -3.04
N THR A 183 12.99 18.81 -2.54
CA THR A 183 13.01 20.26 -2.75
C THR A 183 13.80 20.61 -4.01
N CYS A 184 13.13 20.66 -5.16
CA CYS A 184 13.78 20.95 -6.43
C CYS A 184 14.36 22.38 -6.48
N ASN A 185 13.68 23.36 -5.87
CA ASN A 185 14.18 24.73 -5.73
C ASN A 185 13.43 25.46 -4.59
N ALA A 186 13.76 26.74 -4.38
CA ALA A 186 13.14 27.56 -3.34
C ALA A 186 11.61 27.75 -3.52
N SER A 187 11.05 27.53 -4.71
CA SER A 187 9.63 27.74 -5.02
C SER A 187 8.85 26.45 -5.27
N LYS A 188 9.50 25.29 -5.27
CA LYS A 188 8.91 23.99 -5.59
C LYS A 188 9.48 22.87 -4.72
N ALA A 189 8.59 22.19 -4.00
CA ALA A 189 8.85 20.89 -3.39
C ALA A 189 7.87 19.86 -3.95
N ILE A 190 8.34 18.64 -4.12
CA ILE A 190 7.55 17.48 -4.54
C ILE A 190 7.43 16.57 -3.32
N VAL A 191 6.22 16.42 -2.81
CA VAL A 191 5.91 15.48 -1.73
C VAL A 191 5.45 14.19 -2.35
N THR A 192 6.19 13.11 -2.13
CA THR A 192 5.81 11.76 -2.54
C THR A 192 5.07 11.08 -1.42
N ILE A 193 3.85 10.63 -1.70
CA ILE A 193 3.05 9.83 -0.78
C ILE A 193 3.15 8.37 -1.25
N GLY A 194 3.60 7.50 -0.36
CA GLY A 194 3.53 6.05 -0.56
C GLY A 194 2.15 5.53 -0.13
N VAL A 195 1.60 4.64 -0.93
CA VAL A 195 0.32 3.95 -0.68
C VAL A 195 0.57 2.46 -0.63
N ILE A 196 0.00 1.82 0.38
CA ILE A 196 0.10 0.38 0.62
C ILE A 196 -1.29 -0.16 0.73
N VAL A 197 -1.58 -1.23 -0.01
CA VAL A 197 -2.79 -2.01 0.15
C VAL A 197 -2.40 -3.41 0.62
N ILE A 198 -3.09 -3.90 1.63
CA ILE A 198 -2.98 -5.28 2.12
C ILE A 198 -4.25 -6.01 1.69
N LEU A 199 -4.09 -6.99 0.80
CA LEU A 199 -5.13 -7.92 0.40
C LEU A 199 -5.35 -8.96 1.52
N PRO A 200 -6.55 -9.57 1.58
CA PRO A 200 -6.87 -10.51 2.64
C PRO A 200 -6.12 -11.84 2.47
N ASP A 201 -5.85 -12.49 3.59
CA ASP A 201 -5.22 -13.82 3.65
C ASP A 201 -6.29 -14.91 3.59
N CYS A 202 -6.13 -15.89 2.72
CA CYS A 202 -7.07 -17.02 2.61
C CYS A 202 -7.11 -17.93 3.84
N ALA A 203 -6.11 -17.86 4.73
CA ALA A 203 -6.09 -18.65 5.95
C ALA A 203 -7.03 -18.05 7.01
N SER A 204 -8.33 -18.34 6.91
CA SER A 204 -9.31 -18.10 7.98
C SER A 204 -10.13 -19.35 8.28
#